data_AF-X0TEP3-F1
#
_entry.id   AF-X0TEP3-F1
#
_cell.length_a   1.000
_cell.length_b   1.000
_cell.length_c   1.000
_cell.angle_alpha   90.00
_cell.angle_beta   90.00
_cell.angle_gamma   90.00
#
_symmetry.space_group_name_H-M   'P 1'
#
loop_
_entity.id
_entity.type
_entity.pdbx_description
1 polymer ?
#
loop_
_entity_poly.entity_id
_entity_poly.type
_entity_poly.pdbx_seq_one_letter_code
_entity_poly.pdbx_strand_id
1 'polypeptide(L)'
;EIDYKRNVELGTEYKRKIQSGKESIIKTNEEIKKWEEKGEESREKINKLTETKSEFEEKVNNVRSKQANLKNEILEEEKILKGQRYQKEKRANEIFEAEVELTKLEQEEKTLMEKIGTSVSEISEADRLEETEIELKKNIIEALQEKLNKLGQINFAALEEYQEEKERYDNLVNQRNDIINAEETLIETIQKINDTAREKFIETFEKIRMSFRDVYTKFFEDGEADLLLTEDSDPLEAKIGIVSRPSGKKLNSISLLSAGEKALTAIALLMSIYMVKPSPFCVL
;
A
#
# COMPACT_ATOMS: atom_id res chain seq x y z
N GLU A 1 -81.78 -1.31 -37.27
CA GLU A 1 -80.71 -0.52 -37.94
C GLU A 1 -79.62 -0.03 -36.98
N ILE A 2 -79.97 0.48 -35.80
CA ILE A 2 -79.01 1.03 -34.81
C ILE A 2 -78.03 -0.05 -34.28
N ASP A 3 -78.52 -1.25 -33.95
CA ASP A 3 -77.67 -2.35 -33.47
C ASP A 3 -76.72 -2.93 -34.54
N TYR A 4 -77.09 -2.83 -35.82
CA TYR A 4 -76.23 -3.27 -36.92
C TYR A 4 -75.04 -2.33 -37.12
N LYS A 5 -75.28 -1.01 -37.10
CA LYS A 5 -74.20 0.00 -37.18
C LYS A 5 -73.22 -0.10 -36.01
N ARG A 6 -73.74 -0.28 -34.78
CA ARG A 6 -72.90 -0.44 -33.58
C ARG A 6 -72.02 -1.69 -33.64
N ASN A 7 -72.55 -2.82 -34.14
CA ASN A 7 -71.77 -4.05 -34.31
C ASN A 7 -70.71 -3.95 -35.43
N VAL A 8 -70.99 -3.20 -36.50
CA VAL A 8 -70.01 -2.92 -37.56
C VAL A 8 -68.89 -2.02 -37.04
N GLU A 9 -69.21 -0.97 -36.26
CA GLU A 9 -68.22 -0.09 -35.62
C GLU A 9 -67.33 -0.86 -34.63
N LEU A 10 -67.93 -1.68 -33.76
CA LEU A 10 -67.20 -2.57 -32.85
C LEU A 10 -66.26 -3.52 -33.63
N GLY A 11 -66.73 -4.12 -34.73
CA GLY A 11 -65.92 -4.98 -35.58
C GLY A 11 -64.71 -4.26 -36.21
N THR A 12 -64.87 -2.99 -36.60
CA THR A 12 -63.76 -2.17 -37.11
C THR A 12 -62.77 -1.78 -36.01
N GLU A 13 -63.24 -1.53 -34.79
CA GLU A 13 -62.39 -1.21 -33.65
C GLU A 13 -61.57 -2.43 -33.20
N TYR A 14 -62.18 -3.62 -33.16
CA TYR A 14 -61.46 -4.88 -32.91
C TYR A 14 -60.42 -5.18 -33.99
N LYS A 15 -60.74 -4.95 -35.27
CA LYS A 15 -59.76 -5.08 -36.36
C LYS A 15 -58.57 -4.13 -36.19
N ARG A 16 -58.80 -2.87 -35.80
CA ARG A 16 -57.71 -1.91 -35.51
C ARG A 16 -56.86 -2.35 -34.32
N LYS A 17 -57.46 -2.83 -33.23
CA LYS A 17 -56.71 -3.34 -32.06
C LYS A 17 -55.89 -4.58 -32.39
N ILE A 18 -56.41 -5.48 -33.23
CA ILE A 18 -55.66 -6.65 -33.73
C ILE A 18 -54.50 -6.20 -34.62
N GLN A 19 -54.72 -5.20 -35.49
CA GLN A 19 -53.68 -4.64 -36.36
C GLN A 19 -52.54 -4.01 -35.53
N SER A 20 -52.87 -3.15 -34.57
CA SER A 20 -51.87 -2.52 -33.68
C SER A 20 -51.16 -3.54 -32.80
N GLY A 21 -51.88 -4.58 -32.33
CA GLY A 21 -51.29 -5.69 -31.58
C GLY A 21 -50.27 -6.47 -32.41
N LYS A 22 -50.58 -6.76 -33.69
CA LYS A 22 -49.65 -7.41 -34.62
C LYS A 22 -48.41 -6.55 -34.90
N GLU A 23 -48.56 -5.25 -35.07
CA GLU A 23 -47.44 -4.32 -35.25
C GLU A 23 -46.54 -4.27 -34.01
N SER A 24 -47.11 -4.24 -32.81
CA SER A 24 -46.34 -4.32 -31.57
C SER A 24 -45.59 -5.65 -31.44
N ILE A 25 -46.22 -6.78 -31.78
CA ILE A 25 -45.55 -8.10 -31.77
C ILE A 25 -44.36 -8.12 -32.73
N ILE A 26 -44.49 -7.53 -33.92
CA ILE A 26 -43.38 -7.44 -34.89
C ILE A 26 -42.22 -6.63 -34.30
N LYS A 27 -42.51 -5.45 -33.73
CA LYS A 27 -41.48 -4.61 -33.10
C LYS A 27 -40.78 -5.33 -31.94
N THR A 28 -41.54 -5.99 -31.08
CA THR A 28 -40.97 -6.75 -29.95
C THR A 28 -40.11 -7.92 -30.44
N ASN A 29 -40.51 -8.61 -31.51
CA ASN A 29 -39.69 -9.67 -32.10
C ASN A 29 -38.39 -9.13 -32.73
N GLU A 30 -38.43 -7.95 -33.36
CA GLU A 30 -37.23 -7.28 -33.86
C GLU A 30 -36.27 -6.87 -32.73
N GLU A 31 -36.82 -6.39 -31.61
CA GLU A 31 -36.02 -6.08 -30.41
C GLU A 31 -35.41 -7.34 -29.80
N ILE A 32 -36.18 -8.41 -29.64
CA ILE A 32 -35.68 -9.72 -29.15
C ILE A 32 -34.50 -10.18 -30.01
N LYS A 33 -34.63 -10.13 -31.34
CA LYS A 33 -33.56 -10.55 -32.25
C LYS A 33 -32.27 -9.73 -32.07
N LYS A 34 -32.39 -8.40 -31.92
CA LYS A 34 -31.24 -7.52 -31.62
C LYS A 34 -30.58 -7.87 -30.29
N TRP A 35 -31.37 -8.21 -29.27
CA TRP A 35 -30.86 -8.61 -27.96
C TRP A 35 -30.19 -10.00 -28.01
N GLU A 36 -30.71 -10.92 -28.82
CA GLU A 36 -30.11 -12.23 -29.06
C GLU A 36 -28.73 -12.10 -29.73
N GLU A 37 -28.63 -11.32 -30.81
CA GLU A 37 -27.36 -11.05 -31.52
C GLU A 37 -26.33 -10.41 -30.56
N LYS A 38 -26.74 -9.40 -29.79
CA LYS A 38 -25.86 -8.75 -28.81
C LYS A 38 -25.45 -9.68 -27.67
N GLY A 39 -26.33 -10.61 -27.27
CA GLY A 39 -26.05 -11.64 -26.28
C GLY A 39 -25.03 -12.66 -26.80
N GLU A 40 -25.10 -13.02 -28.08
CA GLU A 40 -24.15 -13.92 -28.73
C GLU A 40 -22.76 -13.27 -28.87
N GLU A 41 -22.67 -12.02 -29.33
CA GLU A 41 -21.41 -11.26 -29.36
C GLU A 41 -20.76 -11.13 -27.97
N SER A 42 -21.58 -10.90 -26.94
CA SER A 42 -21.09 -10.78 -25.57
C SER A 42 -20.56 -12.12 -25.04
N ARG A 43 -21.21 -13.24 -25.39
CA ARG A 43 -20.74 -14.59 -25.05
C ARG A 43 -19.42 -14.93 -25.73
N GLU A 44 -19.26 -14.58 -27.01
CA GLU A 44 -17.98 -14.77 -27.69
C GLU A 44 -16.85 -13.96 -27.05
N LYS A 45 -17.11 -12.71 -26.67
CA LYS A 45 -16.12 -11.87 -25.96
C LYS A 45 -15.76 -12.45 -24.60
N ILE A 46 -16.74 -12.95 -23.85
CA ILE A 46 -16.51 -13.62 -22.57
C ILE A 46 -15.61 -14.85 -22.77
N ASN A 47 -15.90 -15.70 -23.75
CA ASN A 47 -15.11 -16.90 -24.01
C ASN A 47 -13.64 -16.56 -24.35
N LYS A 48 -13.42 -15.57 -25.22
CA LYS A 48 -12.06 -15.07 -25.55
C LYS A 48 -11.33 -14.53 -24.33
N LEU A 49 -12.02 -13.77 -23.47
CA LEU A 49 -11.44 -13.23 -22.24
C LEU A 49 -11.15 -14.33 -21.21
N THR A 50 -11.98 -15.36 -21.12
CA THR A 50 -11.72 -16.49 -20.21
C THR A 50 -10.54 -17.34 -20.67
N GLU A 51 -10.37 -17.54 -21.98
CA GLU A 51 -9.24 -18.29 -22.55
C GLU A 51 -7.92 -17.55 -22.31
N THR A 52 -7.87 -16.26 -22.66
CA THR A 52 -6.69 -15.42 -22.39
C THR A 52 -6.37 -15.34 -20.90
N LYS A 53 -7.38 -15.22 -20.02
CA LYS A 53 -7.18 -15.26 -18.57
C LYS A 53 -6.54 -16.57 -18.12
N SER A 54 -7.02 -17.71 -18.61
CA SER A 54 -6.45 -19.03 -18.28
C SER A 54 -4.99 -19.14 -18.69
N GLU A 55 -4.63 -18.67 -19.89
CA GLU A 55 -3.23 -18.65 -20.36
C GLU A 55 -2.32 -17.77 -19.48
N PHE A 56 -2.82 -16.60 -19.05
CA PHE A 56 -2.07 -15.73 -18.15
C PHE A 56 -1.91 -16.33 -16.76
N GLU A 57 -2.95 -16.99 -16.22
CA GLU A 57 -2.87 -17.69 -14.93
C GLU A 57 -1.83 -18.83 -14.97
N GLU A 58 -1.76 -19.58 -16.06
CA GLU A 58 -0.76 -20.63 -16.24
C GLU A 58 0.67 -20.06 -16.32
N LYS A 59 0.87 -18.96 -17.08
CA LYS A 59 2.15 -18.25 -17.15
C LYS A 59 2.59 -17.73 -15.78
N VAL A 60 1.67 -17.13 -15.02
CA VAL A 60 1.95 -16.62 -13.66
C VAL A 60 2.34 -17.76 -12.72
N ASN A 61 1.63 -18.89 -12.77
CA ASN A 61 1.97 -20.06 -11.96
C ASN A 61 3.35 -20.65 -12.32
N ASN A 62 3.69 -20.70 -13.61
CA ASN A 62 5.01 -21.14 -14.07
C ASN A 62 6.15 -20.21 -13.62
N VAL A 63 5.94 -18.89 -13.62
CA VAL A 63 6.94 -17.94 -13.11
C VAL A 63 7.08 -18.08 -11.60
N ARG A 64 5.96 -18.22 -10.86
CA ARG A 64 5.98 -18.42 -9.41
C ARG A 64 6.69 -19.72 -8.99
N SER A 65 6.46 -20.83 -9.71
CA SER A 65 7.15 -22.09 -9.42
C SER A 65 8.65 -22.00 -9.67
N LYS A 66 9.06 -21.38 -10.77
CA LYS A 66 10.48 -21.10 -11.06
C LYS A 66 11.12 -20.23 -9.98
N GLN A 67 10.43 -19.16 -9.55
CA GLN A 67 10.92 -18.27 -8.50
C GLN A 67 11.07 -18.99 -7.15
N ALA A 68 10.14 -19.88 -6.81
CA ALA A 68 10.23 -20.70 -5.60
C ALA A 68 11.43 -21.65 -5.65
N ASN A 69 11.68 -22.29 -6.79
CA ASN A 69 12.83 -23.17 -6.97
C ASN A 69 14.16 -22.42 -6.86
N LEU A 70 14.30 -21.28 -7.56
CA LEU A 70 15.48 -20.41 -7.47
C LEU A 70 15.74 -19.94 -6.04
N LYS A 71 14.69 -19.61 -5.28
CA LYS A 71 14.82 -19.23 -3.86
C LYS A 71 15.36 -20.37 -3.00
N ASN A 72 14.90 -21.60 -3.26
CA ASN A 72 15.41 -22.78 -2.54
C ASN A 72 16.87 -23.07 -2.89
N GLU A 73 17.25 -22.95 -4.17
CA GLU A 73 18.64 -23.11 -4.61
C GLU A 73 19.56 -22.07 -3.95
N ILE A 74 19.15 -20.81 -3.86
CA ILE A 74 19.90 -19.76 -3.16
C ILE A 74 20.12 -20.11 -1.68
N LEU A 75 19.06 -20.55 -0.98
CA LEU A 75 19.15 -20.92 0.43
C LEU A 75 20.10 -22.12 0.66
N GLU A 76 20.11 -23.07 -0.28
CA GLU A 76 20.97 -24.24 -0.20
C GLU A 76 22.44 -23.88 -0.46
N GLU A 77 22.72 -23.04 -1.45
CA GLU A 77 24.06 -22.48 -1.70
C GLU A 77 24.57 -21.62 -0.54
N GLU A 78 23.72 -20.78 0.07
CA GLU A 78 24.10 -19.99 1.26
C GLU A 78 24.49 -20.89 2.43
N LYS A 79 23.79 -22.01 2.62
CA LYS A 79 24.11 -23.00 3.66
C LYS A 79 25.45 -23.67 3.40
N ILE A 80 25.73 -24.05 2.15
CA ILE A 80 27.02 -24.63 1.76
C ILE A 80 28.14 -23.61 1.99
N LEU A 81 27.94 -22.36 1.58
CA LEU A 81 28.93 -21.29 1.72
C LEU A 81 29.23 -20.97 3.18
N LYS A 82 28.22 -20.99 4.05
CA LYS A 82 28.40 -20.85 5.51
C LYS A 82 29.24 -22.01 6.07
N GLY A 83 28.98 -23.24 5.63
CA GLY A 83 29.77 -24.42 6.02
C GLY A 83 31.24 -24.34 5.56
N GLN A 84 31.49 -23.88 4.33
CA GLN A 84 32.85 -23.69 3.80
C GLN A 84 33.62 -22.60 4.55
N ARG A 85 32.95 -21.48 4.90
CA ARG A 85 33.56 -20.41 5.71
C ARG A 85 34.00 -20.92 7.08
N TYR A 86 33.15 -21.69 7.75
CA TYR A 86 33.47 -22.32 9.02
C TYR A 86 34.69 -23.26 8.92
N GLN A 87 34.74 -24.11 7.88
CA GLN A 87 35.91 -24.99 7.67
C GLN A 87 37.18 -24.20 7.38
N LYS A 88 37.10 -23.12 6.59
CA LYS A 88 38.23 -22.25 6.30
C LYS A 88 38.78 -21.61 7.58
N GLU A 89 37.90 -21.10 8.44
CA GLU A 89 38.27 -20.48 9.71
C GLU A 89 38.92 -21.48 10.66
N LYS A 90 38.36 -22.69 10.76
CA LYS A 90 38.97 -23.78 11.54
C LYS A 90 40.39 -24.11 11.05
N ARG A 91 40.60 -24.24 9.74
CA ARG A 91 41.93 -24.50 9.17
C ARG A 91 42.90 -23.33 9.40
N ALA A 92 42.42 -22.10 9.33
CA ALA A 92 43.26 -20.92 9.61
C ALA A 92 43.75 -20.93 11.06
N ASN A 93 42.89 -21.30 12.02
CA ASN A 93 43.28 -21.43 13.42
C ASN A 93 44.29 -22.57 13.64
N GLU A 94 44.08 -23.74 13.01
CA GLU A 94 45.04 -24.87 13.07
C GLU A 94 46.43 -24.46 12.54
N ILE A 95 46.48 -23.69 11.44
CA ILE A 95 47.74 -23.18 10.87
C ILE A 95 48.40 -22.18 11.83
N PHE A 96 47.62 -21.25 12.39
CA PHE A 96 48.14 -20.27 13.33
C PHE A 96 48.74 -20.93 14.59
N GLU A 97 48.08 -21.95 15.14
CA GLU A 97 48.61 -22.73 16.26
C GLU A 97 49.94 -23.41 15.90
N ALA A 98 50.03 -24.01 14.71
CA ALA A 98 51.25 -24.64 14.23
C ALA A 98 52.39 -23.62 13.99
N GLU A 99 52.09 -22.43 13.47
CA GLU A 99 53.08 -21.34 13.31
C GLU A 99 53.61 -20.84 14.67
N VAL A 100 52.74 -20.74 15.68
CA VAL A 100 53.15 -20.39 17.04
C VAL A 100 54.02 -21.48 17.66
N GLU A 101 53.74 -22.76 17.42
CA GLU A 101 54.63 -23.85 17.86
C GLU A 101 55.97 -23.85 17.12
N LEU A 102 55.96 -23.64 15.81
CA LEU A 102 57.17 -23.57 15.00
C LEU A 102 58.09 -22.44 15.47
N THR A 103 57.55 -21.24 15.68
CA THR A 103 58.32 -20.10 16.17
C THR A 103 58.92 -20.36 17.56
N LYS A 104 58.22 -21.07 18.45
CA LYS A 104 58.79 -21.50 19.75
C LYS A 104 59.97 -22.45 19.56
N LEU A 105 59.82 -23.45 18.70
CA LEU A 105 60.87 -24.44 18.43
C LEU A 105 62.09 -23.79 17.75
N GLU A 106 61.90 -22.86 16.81
CA GLU A 106 62.99 -22.08 16.20
C GLU A 106 63.72 -21.25 17.25
N GLN A 107 62.99 -20.70 18.23
CA GLN A 107 63.57 -19.94 19.33
C GLN A 107 64.37 -20.84 20.26
N GLU A 108 63.86 -22.04 20.59
CA GLU A 108 64.58 -23.06 21.36
C GLU A 108 65.84 -23.54 20.63
N GLU A 109 65.75 -23.81 19.33
CA GLU A 109 66.89 -24.16 18.47
C GLU A 109 67.95 -23.07 18.49
N LYS A 110 67.55 -21.81 18.30
CA LYS A 110 68.47 -20.67 18.37
C LYS A 110 69.14 -20.56 19.73
N THR A 111 68.40 -20.78 20.82
CA THR A 111 68.94 -20.76 22.19
C THR A 111 69.92 -21.91 22.43
N LEU A 112 69.65 -23.09 21.86
CA LEU A 112 70.56 -24.25 21.90
C LEU A 112 71.83 -24.01 21.06
N MET A 113 71.69 -23.42 19.88
CA MET A 113 72.79 -23.00 19.02
C MET A 113 73.67 -21.94 19.68
N GLU A 114 73.07 -20.96 20.37
CA GLU A 114 73.80 -19.98 21.17
C GLU A 114 74.54 -20.65 22.34
N LYS A 115 73.95 -21.65 23.01
CA LYS A 115 74.61 -22.46 24.07
C LYS A 115 75.77 -23.32 23.54
N ILE A 116 75.62 -23.90 22.35
CA ILE A 116 76.68 -24.66 21.68
C ILE A 116 77.77 -23.70 21.17
N GLY A 117 77.39 -22.55 20.64
CA GLY A 117 78.28 -21.47 20.22
C GLY A 117 79.07 -20.88 21.39
N THR A 118 78.45 -20.74 22.56
CA THR A 118 79.15 -20.34 23.81
C THR A 118 80.05 -21.44 24.35
N SER A 119 79.69 -22.72 24.18
CA SER A 119 80.57 -23.85 24.50
C SER A 119 81.81 -23.94 23.59
N VAL A 120 81.73 -23.43 22.34
CA VAL A 120 82.86 -23.31 21.41
C VAL A 120 83.62 -21.97 21.57
N SER A 121 82.97 -20.91 22.08
CA SER A 121 83.60 -19.62 22.31
C SER A 121 84.39 -19.51 23.61
N GLU A 122 84.38 -20.53 24.48
CA GLU A 122 85.32 -20.63 25.61
C GLU A 122 86.80 -20.80 25.16
N ILE A 123 87.07 -20.80 23.84
CA ILE A 123 88.43 -20.82 23.26
C ILE A 123 88.89 -19.46 22.70
N SER A 124 88.10 -18.38 22.75
CA SER A 124 88.63 -17.07 22.29
C SER A 124 88.09 -15.89 23.08
N GLU A 125 88.98 -15.30 23.88
CA GLU A 125 88.86 -13.93 24.38
C GLU A 125 88.66 -12.95 23.20
N ALA A 126 87.43 -12.47 23.00
CA ALA A 126 87.09 -11.15 22.48
C ALA A 126 85.58 -11.12 22.20
N ASP A 127 84.83 -10.35 22.98
CA ASP A 127 83.87 -9.35 22.46
C ASP A 127 83.06 -8.74 23.60
N ARG A 128 83.75 -7.93 24.41
CA ARG A 128 83.12 -6.82 25.12
C ARG A 128 82.93 -5.71 24.10
N LEU A 129 81.80 -5.66 23.40
CA LEU A 129 81.27 -4.44 22.73
C LEU A 129 79.83 -4.56 22.17
N GLU A 130 79.12 -5.69 22.32
CA GLU A 130 77.71 -5.81 21.86
C GLU A 130 76.64 -5.66 22.98
N GLU A 131 77.05 -5.55 24.25
CA GLU A 131 76.13 -5.51 25.41
C GLU A 131 75.14 -4.34 25.35
N THR A 132 75.55 -3.17 24.86
CA THR A 132 74.71 -1.96 24.85
C THR A 132 73.58 -1.97 23.82
N GLU A 133 73.75 -2.60 22.65
CA GLU A 133 72.72 -2.61 21.61
C GLU A 133 71.65 -3.67 21.87
N ILE A 134 72.06 -4.80 22.47
CA ILE A 134 71.18 -5.88 22.89
C ILE A 134 70.29 -5.40 24.05
N GLU A 135 70.84 -4.64 24.99
CA GLU A 135 70.12 -4.12 26.14
C GLU A 135 69.11 -3.02 25.75
N LEU A 136 69.46 -2.17 24.77
CA LEU A 136 68.51 -1.23 24.18
C LEU A 136 67.35 -1.92 23.46
N LYS A 137 67.64 -2.97 22.68
CA LYS A 137 66.59 -3.75 21.99
C LYS A 137 65.69 -4.49 22.98
N LYS A 138 66.24 -5.03 24.08
CA LYS A 138 65.46 -5.62 25.18
C LYS A 138 64.50 -4.62 25.82
N ASN A 139 65.00 -3.43 26.16
CA ASN A 139 64.16 -2.37 26.75
C ASN A 139 63.02 -1.94 25.82
N ILE A 140 63.26 -1.88 24.51
CA ILE A 140 62.21 -1.58 23.53
C ILE A 140 61.16 -2.69 23.46
N ILE A 141 61.59 -3.97 23.48
CA ILE A 141 60.69 -5.13 23.47
C ILE A 141 59.84 -5.17 24.74
N GLU A 142 60.44 -4.94 25.92
CA GLU A 142 59.71 -4.88 27.19
C GLU A 142 58.69 -3.73 27.21
N ALA A 143 59.07 -2.54 26.71
CA ALA A 143 58.15 -1.41 26.59
C ALA A 143 57.00 -1.67 25.61
N LEU A 144 57.24 -2.41 24.52
CA LEU A 144 56.21 -2.83 23.57
C LEU A 144 55.30 -3.92 24.17
N GLN A 145 55.84 -4.86 24.93
CA GLN A 145 55.08 -5.88 25.65
C GLN A 145 54.21 -5.27 26.75
N GLU A 146 54.70 -4.28 27.50
CA GLU A 146 53.88 -3.53 28.45
C GLU A 146 52.73 -2.78 27.76
N LYS A 147 53.00 -2.15 26.60
CA LYS A 147 51.96 -1.49 25.81
C LYS A 147 50.91 -2.48 25.29
N LEU A 148 51.34 -3.66 24.84
CA LEU A 148 50.45 -4.74 24.40
C LEU A 148 49.60 -5.27 25.56
N ASN A 149 50.20 -5.47 26.74
CA ASN A 149 49.49 -5.90 27.94
C ASN A 149 48.47 -4.84 28.43
N LYS A 150 48.76 -3.54 28.25
CA LYS A 150 47.82 -2.44 28.55
C LYS A 150 46.61 -2.39 27.62
N LEU A 151 46.70 -2.93 26.40
CA LEU A 151 45.56 -3.05 25.48
C LEU A 151 44.55 -4.12 25.94
N GLY A 152 44.94 -5.00 26.87
CA GLY A 152 44.08 -6.07 27.39
C GLY A 152 43.93 -7.24 26.40
N GLN A 153 43.20 -8.27 26.83
CA GLN A 153 42.91 -9.42 25.96
C GLN A 153 42.05 -8.98 24.78
N ILE A 154 42.38 -9.48 23.58
CA ILE A 154 41.57 -9.30 22.38
C ILE A 154 40.20 -9.90 22.67
N ASN A 155 39.15 -9.07 22.64
CA ASN A 155 37.79 -9.52 22.87
C ASN A 155 37.25 -10.22 21.61
N PHE A 156 37.44 -11.52 21.53
CA PHE A 156 36.96 -12.34 20.41
C PHE A 156 35.42 -12.36 20.29
N ALA A 157 34.68 -12.09 21.37
CA ALA A 157 33.21 -12.00 21.34
C ALA A 157 32.70 -10.67 20.73
N ALA A 158 33.55 -9.64 20.62
CA ALA A 158 33.14 -8.33 20.10
C ALA A 158 32.69 -8.37 18.63
N LEU A 159 33.24 -9.29 17.83
CA LEU A 159 32.83 -9.46 16.43
C LEU A 159 31.42 -10.06 16.34
N GLU A 160 31.11 -11.03 17.20
CA GLU A 160 29.82 -11.71 17.25
C GLU A 160 28.75 -10.77 17.80
N GLU A 161 29.01 -10.08 18.90
CA GLU A 161 28.13 -9.04 19.47
C GLU A 161 27.85 -7.92 18.47
N TYR A 162 28.86 -7.47 17.70
CA TYR A 162 28.65 -6.48 16.65
C TYR A 162 27.73 -6.98 15.54
N GLN A 163 27.87 -8.26 15.13
CA GLN A 163 27.01 -8.83 14.09
C GLN A 163 25.56 -8.94 14.57
N GLU A 164 25.35 -9.40 15.81
CA GLU A 164 24.01 -9.49 16.42
C GLU A 164 23.35 -8.10 16.55
N GLU A 165 24.08 -7.11 17.08
CA GLU A 165 23.54 -5.76 17.25
C GLU A 165 23.31 -5.07 15.91
N LYS A 166 24.15 -5.34 14.90
CA LYS A 166 23.94 -4.86 13.53
C LYS A 166 22.69 -5.47 12.90
N GLU A 167 22.47 -6.78 13.05
CA GLU A 167 21.25 -7.44 12.55
C GLU A 167 20.00 -6.86 13.22
N ARG A 168 20.05 -6.63 14.53
CA ARG A 168 18.98 -5.96 15.26
C ARG A 168 18.74 -4.53 14.78
N TYR A 169 19.81 -3.77 14.55
CA TYR A 169 19.73 -2.41 14.01
C TYR A 169 19.09 -2.40 12.62
N ASP A 170 19.55 -3.25 11.70
CA ASP A 170 19.02 -3.35 10.34
C ASP A 170 17.53 -3.72 10.36
N ASN A 171 17.12 -4.64 11.23
CA ASN A 171 15.71 -4.99 11.44
C ASN A 171 14.87 -3.81 11.94
N LEU A 172 15.35 -3.05 12.94
CA LEU A 172 14.66 -1.88 13.47
C LEU A 172 14.55 -0.76 12.43
N VAL A 173 15.59 -0.56 11.63
CA VAL A 173 15.58 0.43 10.53
C VAL A 173 14.55 0.05 9.48
N ASN A 174 14.48 -1.23 9.09
CA ASN A 174 13.48 -1.71 8.15
C ASN A 174 12.04 -1.50 8.68
N GLN A 175 11.79 -1.90 9.93
CA GLN A 175 10.47 -1.68 10.57
C GLN A 175 10.10 -0.20 10.65
N ARG A 176 11.05 0.67 10.97
CA ARG A 176 10.84 2.12 10.98
C ARG A 176 10.45 2.61 9.59
N ASN A 177 11.17 2.21 8.55
CA ASN A 177 10.90 2.63 7.18
C ASN A 177 9.53 2.14 6.72
N ASP A 178 9.15 0.92 7.08
CA ASP A 178 7.81 0.39 6.79
C ASP A 178 6.69 1.21 7.44
N ILE A 179 6.88 1.65 8.70
CA ILE A 179 5.91 2.52 9.38
C ILE A 179 5.80 3.88 8.68
N ILE A 180 6.93 4.48 8.30
CA ILE A 180 6.94 5.77 7.57
C ILE A 180 6.21 5.64 6.24
N ASN A 181 6.51 4.59 5.47
CA ASN A 181 5.84 4.34 4.19
C ASN A 181 4.33 4.08 4.37
N ALA A 182 3.94 3.38 5.44
CA ALA A 182 2.54 3.15 5.76
C ALA A 182 1.81 4.44 6.13
N GLU A 183 2.46 5.33 6.89
CA GLU A 183 1.94 6.66 7.23
C GLU A 183 1.70 7.50 5.97
N GLU A 184 2.70 7.60 5.08
CA GLU A 184 2.59 8.32 3.81
C GLU A 184 1.42 7.78 2.97
N THR A 185 1.34 6.44 2.84
CA THR A 185 0.26 5.78 2.10
C THR A 185 -1.11 6.08 2.69
N LEU A 186 -1.23 6.11 4.02
CA LEU A 186 -2.48 6.46 4.71
C LEU A 186 -2.87 7.91 4.44
N ILE A 187 -1.92 8.84 4.50
CA ILE A 187 -2.17 10.27 4.22
C ILE A 187 -2.65 10.45 2.77
N GLU A 188 -2.00 9.83 1.80
CA GLU A 188 -2.44 9.86 0.40
C GLU A 188 -3.84 9.29 0.22
N THR A 189 -4.14 8.20 0.92
CA THR A 189 -5.46 7.55 0.86
C THR A 189 -6.55 8.45 1.42
N ILE A 190 -6.27 9.12 2.55
CA ILE A 190 -7.18 10.11 3.14
C ILE A 190 -7.43 11.27 2.18
N GLN A 191 -6.38 11.79 1.53
CA GLN A 191 -6.52 12.86 0.53
C GLN A 191 -7.42 12.43 -0.63
N LYS A 192 -7.17 11.25 -1.21
CA LYS A 192 -8.01 10.70 -2.30
C LYS A 192 -9.47 10.53 -1.88
N ILE A 193 -9.72 10.07 -0.66
CA ILE A 193 -11.07 9.94 -0.10
C ILE A 193 -11.73 11.31 0.05
N ASN A 194 -11.02 12.30 0.58
CA ASN A 194 -11.52 13.65 0.77
C ASN A 194 -11.87 14.33 -0.56
N ASP A 195 -11.02 14.19 -1.57
CA ASP A 195 -11.27 14.74 -2.92
C ASP A 195 -12.52 14.12 -3.53
N THR A 196 -12.62 12.79 -3.48
CA THR A 196 -13.80 12.06 -3.98
C THR A 196 -15.06 12.44 -3.21
N ALA A 197 -14.96 12.62 -1.89
CA ALA A 197 -16.07 13.03 -1.05
C ALA A 197 -16.52 14.46 -1.38
N ARG A 198 -15.58 15.39 -1.61
CA ARG A 198 -15.86 16.77 -2.00
C ARG A 198 -16.58 16.84 -3.34
N GLU A 199 -16.09 16.13 -4.35
CA GLU A 199 -16.73 16.07 -5.67
C GLU A 199 -18.17 15.54 -5.56
N LYS A 200 -18.35 14.41 -4.87
CA LYS A 200 -19.68 13.82 -4.64
C LYS A 200 -20.61 14.73 -3.85
N PHE A 201 -20.07 15.44 -2.85
CA PHE A 201 -20.84 16.39 -2.05
C PHE A 201 -21.34 17.53 -2.91
N ILE A 202 -20.47 18.19 -3.68
CA ILE A 202 -20.85 19.32 -4.55
C ILE A 202 -21.87 18.87 -5.60
N GLU A 203 -21.63 17.73 -6.26
CA GLU A 203 -22.55 17.19 -7.27
C GLU A 203 -23.93 16.91 -6.67
N THR A 204 -23.97 16.28 -5.48
CA THR A 204 -25.23 15.94 -4.82
C THR A 204 -25.92 17.19 -4.27
N PHE A 205 -25.16 18.14 -3.73
CA PHE A 205 -25.66 19.41 -3.21
C PHE A 205 -26.34 20.23 -4.31
N GLU A 206 -25.70 20.38 -5.47
CA GLU A 206 -26.29 21.10 -6.61
C GLU A 206 -27.57 20.41 -7.13
N LYS A 207 -27.58 19.07 -7.20
CA LYS A 207 -28.81 18.32 -7.53
C LYS A 207 -29.94 18.59 -6.52
N ILE A 208 -29.63 18.58 -5.23
CA ILE A 208 -30.62 18.87 -4.16
C ILE A 208 -31.09 20.32 -4.27
N ARG A 209 -30.19 21.27 -4.50
CA ARG A 209 -30.49 22.70 -4.65
C ARG A 209 -31.44 22.96 -5.82
N MET A 210 -31.19 22.34 -6.97
CA MET A 210 -32.08 22.41 -8.13
C MET A 210 -33.45 21.79 -7.82
N SER A 211 -33.47 20.57 -7.29
CA SER A 211 -34.74 19.91 -6.92
C SER A 211 -35.52 20.69 -5.87
N PHE A 212 -34.83 21.36 -4.95
CA PHE A 212 -35.46 22.18 -3.92
C PHE A 212 -36.18 23.40 -4.49
N ARG A 213 -35.57 24.10 -5.44
CA ARG A 213 -36.22 25.19 -6.19
C ARG A 213 -37.49 24.69 -6.88
N ASP A 214 -37.42 23.55 -7.55
CA ASP A 214 -38.54 22.98 -8.31
C ASP A 214 -39.68 22.46 -7.42
N VAL A 215 -39.35 21.87 -6.27
CA VAL A 215 -40.37 21.37 -5.34
C VAL A 215 -41.01 22.52 -4.56
N TYR A 216 -40.24 23.54 -4.19
CA TYR A 216 -40.73 24.68 -3.42
C TYR A 216 -41.82 25.47 -4.15
N THR A 217 -41.65 25.70 -5.46
CA THR A 217 -42.65 26.38 -6.31
C THR A 217 -43.99 25.63 -6.40
N LYS A 218 -44.01 24.32 -6.13
CA LYS A 218 -45.27 23.53 -6.10
C LYS A 218 -46.05 23.73 -4.80
N PHE A 219 -45.37 24.08 -3.71
CA PHE A 219 -46.00 24.34 -2.41
C PHE A 219 -46.40 25.81 -2.23
N PHE A 220 -45.71 26.72 -2.89
CA PHE A 220 -45.99 28.16 -2.85
C PHE A 220 -46.04 28.72 -4.28
N GLU A 221 -47.22 29.16 -4.73
CA GLU A 221 -47.38 29.89 -5.99
C GLU A 221 -46.56 31.19 -5.92
N ASP A 222 -45.67 31.41 -6.89
CA ASP A 222 -44.67 32.51 -6.94
C ASP A 222 -43.65 32.54 -5.77
N GLY A 223 -43.40 31.40 -5.12
CA GLY A 223 -42.37 31.26 -4.09
C GLY A 223 -40.99 30.90 -4.66
N GLU A 224 -39.93 31.47 -4.09
CA GLU A 224 -38.53 31.14 -4.44
C GLU A 224 -37.80 30.60 -3.20
N ALA A 225 -36.96 29.58 -3.36
CA ALA A 225 -36.10 29.10 -2.27
C ALA A 225 -34.75 28.64 -2.81
N ASP A 226 -33.72 28.74 -1.98
CA ASP A 226 -32.37 28.36 -2.37
C ASP A 226 -31.56 27.82 -1.19
N LEU A 227 -30.53 27.03 -1.53
CA LEU A 227 -29.52 26.55 -0.59
C LEU A 227 -28.20 27.27 -0.86
N LEU A 228 -27.58 27.78 0.19
CA LEU A 228 -26.31 28.50 0.13
C LEU A 228 -25.27 27.78 1.00
N LEU A 229 -24.06 27.66 0.49
CA LEU A 229 -22.89 27.27 1.28
C LEU A 229 -22.18 28.52 1.78
N THR A 230 -21.56 28.42 2.95
CA THR A 230 -20.73 29.52 3.48
C THR A 230 -19.47 29.67 2.61
N GLU A 231 -19.21 30.87 2.09
CA GLU A 231 -18.25 31.12 0.99
C GLU A 231 -16.77 30.86 1.33
N ASP A 232 -16.41 30.70 2.63
CA ASP A 232 -15.01 30.61 3.09
C ASP A 232 -14.61 29.24 3.71
N SER A 233 -15.40 28.19 3.52
CA SER A 233 -15.17 26.87 4.17
C SER A 233 -15.06 25.71 3.18
N ASP A 234 -14.33 24.65 3.55
CA ASP A 234 -14.36 23.36 2.85
C ASP A 234 -15.84 22.96 2.65
N PRO A 235 -16.30 22.60 1.43
CA PRO A 235 -17.66 22.11 1.21
C PRO A 235 -18.12 21.03 2.21
N LEU A 236 -17.20 20.21 2.71
CA LEU A 236 -17.49 19.18 3.72
C LEU A 236 -17.74 19.74 5.13
N GLU A 237 -17.18 20.89 5.47
CA GLU A 237 -17.34 21.57 6.76
C GLU A 237 -18.29 22.79 6.67
N ALA A 238 -18.67 23.18 5.47
CA ALA A 238 -19.47 24.35 5.20
C ALA A 238 -20.86 24.25 5.81
N LYS A 239 -21.31 25.33 6.44
CA LYS A 239 -22.69 25.44 6.92
C LYS A 239 -23.62 25.68 5.73
N ILE A 240 -24.70 24.91 5.69
CA ILE A 240 -25.77 25.05 4.70
C ILE A 240 -26.80 26.06 5.22
N GLY A 241 -26.90 27.19 4.54
CA GLY A 241 -27.93 28.20 4.74
C GLY A 241 -29.15 27.92 3.87
N ILE A 242 -30.34 28.07 4.44
CA ILE A 242 -31.62 27.97 3.72
C ILE A 242 -32.23 29.35 3.64
N VAL A 243 -32.47 29.83 2.42
CA VAL A 243 -33.16 31.09 2.14
C VAL A 243 -34.42 30.81 1.38
N SER A 244 -35.51 31.48 1.74
CA SER A 244 -36.76 31.36 1.01
C SER A 244 -37.59 32.63 1.03
N ARG A 245 -38.49 32.69 0.05
CA ARG A 245 -39.39 33.78 -0.24
C ARG A 245 -40.77 33.17 -0.44
N PRO A 246 -41.63 33.14 0.59
CA PRO A 246 -43.04 32.78 0.41
C PRO A 246 -43.78 33.91 -0.34
N SER A 247 -44.91 33.56 -0.98
CA SER A 247 -45.68 34.40 -1.90
C SER A 247 -45.83 35.85 -1.39
N GLY A 248 -45.23 36.80 -2.13
CA GLY A 248 -45.33 38.24 -1.85
C GLY A 248 -44.36 38.82 -0.80
N LYS A 249 -43.48 38.04 -0.15
CA LYS A 249 -42.47 38.54 0.82
C LYS A 249 -41.09 38.75 0.19
N LYS A 250 -40.12 39.28 0.94
CA LYS A 250 -38.69 39.35 0.56
C LYS A 250 -37.98 38.03 0.89
N LEU A 251 -36.86 37.77 0.21
CA LEU A 251 -35.99 36.61 0.47
C LEU A 251 -35.40 36.73 1.88
N ASN A 252 -35.73 35.80 2.77
CA ASN A 252 -35.31 35.81 4.16
C ASN A 252 -34.74 34.45 4.57
N SER A 253 -33.91 34.46 5.62
CA SER A 253 -33.48 33.21 6.25
C SER A 253 -34.66 32.46 6.87
N ILE A 254 -34.60 31.13 6.87
CA ILE A 254 -35.64 30.25 7.41
C ILE A 254 -36.08 30.63 8.83
N SER A 255 -35.18 31.18 9.67
CA SER A 255 -35.46 31.60 11.05
C SER A 255 -36.55 32.68 11.17
N LEU A 256 -36.75 33.50 10.13
CA LEU A 256 -37.68 34.63 10.12
C LEU A 256 -39.09 34.28 9.56
N LEU A 257 -39.31 33.03 9.15
CA LEU A 257 -40.58 32.56 8.63
C LEU A 257 -41.59 32.20 9.74
N SER A 258 -42.89 32.23 9.41
CA SER A 258 -43.95 31.73 10.30
C SER A 258 -43.82 30.21 10.51
N ALA A 259 -44.37 29.69 11.61
CA ALA A 259 -44.23 28.26 11.94
C ALA A 259 -44.77 27.32 10.84
N GLY A 260 -45.87 27.69 10.18
CA GLY A 260 -46.42 26.93 9.05
C GLY A 260 -45.55 27.00 7.80
N GLU A 261 -45.05 28.18 7.45
CA GLU A 261 -44.12 28.36 6.32
C GLU A 261 -42.80 27.60 6.54
N LYS A 262 -42.29 27.57 7.78
CA LYS A 262 -41.12 26.77 8.16
C LYS A 262 -41.35 25.28 7.96
N ALA A 263 -42.49 24.76 8.42
CA ALA A 263 -42.84 23.36 8.27
C ALA A 263 -42.94 22.96 6.78
N LEU A 264 -43.62 23.76 5.96
CA LEU A 264 -43.74 23.49 4.52
C LEU A 264 -42.39 23.56 3.79
N THR A 265 -41.56 24.54 4.15
CA THR A 265 -40.19 24.67 3.60
C THR A 265 -39.33 23.44 3.96
N ALA A 266 -39.45 22.93 5.19
CA ALA A 266 -38.75 21.72 5.61
C ALA A 266 -39.24 20.47 4.87
N ILE A 267 -40.55 20.33 4.67
CA ILE A 267 -41.13 19.23 3.89
C ILE A 267 -40.66 19.29 2.43
N ALA A 268 -40.64 20.48 1.82
CA ALA A 268 -40.12 20.68 0.47
C ALA A 268 -38.65 20.27 0.35
N LEU A 269 -37.81 20.62 1.33
CA LEU A 269 -36.41 20.21 1.35
C LEU A 269 -36.26 18.69 1.50
N LEU A 270 -37.02 18.07 2.40
CA LEU A 270 -37.00 16.62 2.61
C LEU A 270 -37.41 15.84 1.35
N MET A 271 -38.46 16.30 0.66
CA MET A 271 -38.90 15.73 -0.62
C MET A 271 -37.85 15.89 -1.72
N SER A 272 -37.13 17.02 -1.73
CA SER A 272 -36.07 17.29 -2.71
C SER A 272 -34.87 16.37 -2.52
N ILE A 273 -34.48 16.12 -1.26
CA ILE A 273 -33.44 15.14 -0.93
C ILE A 273 -33.87 13.75 -1.39
N TYR A 274 -35.14 13.38 -1.16
CA TYR A 274 -35.68 12.09 -1.56
C TYR A 274 -35.70 11.90 -3.09
N MET A 275 -35.98 12.94 -3.88
CA MET A 275 -35.94 12.86 -5.35
C MET A 275 -34.53 12.62 -5.89
N VAL A 276 -33.51 13.19 -5.24
CA VAL A 276 -32.11 13.04 -5.65
C VAL A 276 -31.54 11.69 -5.19
N LYS A 277 -31.93 11.22 -4.01
CA LYS A 277 -31.48 9.94 -3.45
C LYS A 277 -32.66 9.20 -2.81
N PRO A 278 -33.44 8.43 -3.59
CA PRO A 278 -34.63 7.77 -3.08
C PRO A 278 -34.25 6.70 -2.05
N SER A 279 -34.78 6.86 -0.84
CA SER A 279 -34.70 5.86 0.23
C SER A 279 -35.82 4.83 0.07
N PRO A 280 -35.60 3.54 0.34
CA PRO A 280 -36.65 2.52 0.25
C PRO A 280 -37.83 2.77 1.21
N PHE A 281 -37.65 3.60 2.26
CA PHE A 281 -38.71 3.97 3.20
C PHE A 281 -38.60 5.45 3.61
N CYS A 282 -39.75 6.07 3.81
CA CYS A 282 -39.90 7.42 4.38
C CYS A 282 -41.03 7.38 5.42
N VAL A 283 -40.72 7.77 6.66
CA VAL A 283 -41.69 7.94 7.75
C VAL A 283 -41.65 9.41 8.15
N LEU A 284 -42.81 10.07 8.06
CA LEU A 284 -43.02 11.50 8.34
C LEU A 284 -43.78 11.68 9.65
#